data_AF-B4JGJ9-F1
#
_entry.id   AF-B4JGJ9-F1
#
_cell.length_a   1.000
_cell.length_b   1.000
_cell.length_c   1.000
_cell.angle_alpha   90.00
_cell.angle_beta   90.00
_cell.angle_gamma   90.00
#
_symmetry.space_group_name_H-M   'P 1'
#
loop_
_entity.id
_entity.type
_entity.pdbx_description
1 polymer ?
#
loop_
_entity_poly.entity_id
_entity_poly.type
_entity_poly.pdbx_seq_one_letter_code
_entity_poly.pdbx_strand_id
1 'polypeptide(L)'
;MPEHSPAPTPHRAIYGFAFYMLFSVLFFVYVAWAYLPVELGLHSYLPDKYFAVFVPVLILVGVSFAVIIYPAINLSMTPNIDSVASVVDLKLALPKGSQFTSWSQLQCKQYETSPPQNTSAPTHPCSICHMEHQAKSRAPIPPLRFLDLQEVNSTYYN
;
A
#
# COMPACT_ATOMS: atom_id res chain seq x y z
N MET A 1 3.03 11.15 -18.60
CA MET A 1 2.84 12.24 -17.62
C MET A 1 3.67 11.94 -16.37
N PRO A 2 4.79 12.63 -16.13
CA PRO A 2 5.66 12.43 -14.96
C PRO A 2 5.05 12.96 -13.65
N GLU A 3 4.07 13.86 -13.74
CA GLU A 3 3.41 14.55 -12.61
C GLU A 3 2.76 13.60 -11.59
N HIS A 4 2.33 12.42 -12.03
CA HIS A 4 1.70 11.39 -11.19
C HIS A 4 2.68 10.31 -10.72
N SER A 5 3.98 10.47 -11.03
CA SER A 5 4.98 9.54 -10.54
C SER A 5 5.12 9.67 -9.02
N PRO A 6 5.10 8.56 -8.26
CA PRO A 6 5.43 8.57 -6.84
C PRO A 6 6.92 8.86 -6.59
N ALA A 7 7.73 9.00 -7.65
CA ALA A 7 9.14 9.31 -7.56
C ALA A 7 9.38 10.65 -6.82
N PRO A 8 10.47 10.75 -6.04
CA PRO A 8 10.82 11.98 -5.35
C PRO A 8 11.11 13.08 -6.37
N THR A 9 10.20 14.04 -6.49
CA THR A 9 10.39 15.24 -7.32
C THR A 9 10.85 16.39 -6.45
N PRO A 10 11.75 17.26 -6.95
CA PRO A 10 12.22 18.42 -6.19
C PRO A 10 11.07 19.34 -5.77
N HIS A 11 10.00 19.42 -6.57
CA HIS A 11 8.80 20.19 -6.23
C HIS A 11 8.10 19.68 -4.96
N ARG A 12 8.00 18.36 -4.75
CA ARG A 12 7.40 17.78 -3.54
C ARG A 12 8.22 18.03 -2.28
N ALA A 13 9.54 18.19 -2.39
CA ALA A 13 10.43 18.46 -1.26
C ALA A 13 10.19 19.85 -0.64
N ILE A 14 9.66 20.81 -1.41
CA ILE A 14 9.41 22.19 -0.97
C ILE A 14 8.38 22.22 0.17
N TYR A 15 7.34 21.40 0.11
CA TYR A 15 6.31 21.34 1.16
C TYR A 15 6.89 20.85 2.50
N GLY A 16 7.71 19.81 2.45
CA GLY A 16 8.38 19.29 3.65
C GLY A 16 9.30 20.33 4.29
N PHE A 17 10.06 21.06 3.47
CA PHE A 17 10.93 22.14 3.94
C PHE A 17 10.13 23.31 4.54
N ALA A 18 9.03 23.73 3.90
CA ALA A 18 8.17 24.79 4.42
C ALA A 18 7.55 24.41 5.77
N PHE A 19 7.06 23.17 5.92
CA PHE A 19 6.56 22.66 7.19
C PHE A 19 7.67 22.58 8.24
N TYR A 20 8.87 22.12 7.88
CA TYR A 20 10.00 22.08 8.80
C TYR A 20 10.30 23.47 9.39
N MET A 21 10.36 24.51 8.54
CA MET A 21 10.59 25.88 8.99
C MET A 21 9.44 26.38 9.87
N LEU A 22 8.19 26.14 9.46
CA LEU A 22 7.01 26.53 10.23
C LEU A 22 7.00 25.89 11.63
N PHE A 23 7.17 24.58 11.72
CA PHE A 23 7.17 23.87 12.99
C PHE A 23 8.38 24.21 13.85
N SER A 24 9.53 24.52 13.25
CA SER A 24 10.69 25.00 13.99
C SER A 24 10.40 26.33 14.67
N VAL A 25 9.82 27.30 13.95
CA VAL A 25 9.44 28.60 14.52
C VAL A 25 8.37 28.43 15.60
N LEU A 26 7.33 27.64 15.34
CA LEU A 26 6.28 27.36 16.34
C LEU A 26 6.84 26.67 17.58
N PHE A 27 7.81 25.77 17.43
CA PHE A 27 8.47 25.10 18.56
C PHE A 27 9.25 26.10 19.42
N PHE A 28 10.06 26.98 18.81
CA PHE A 28 10.77 28.01 19.58
C PHE A 28 9.82 28.96 20.30
N VAL A 29 8.73 29.39 19.64
CA VAL A 29 7.70 30.22 20.26
C VAL A 29 7.03 29.50 21.43
N TYR A 30 6.71 28.21 21.27
CA TYR A 30 6.11 27.38 22.32
C TYR A 30 7.06 27.20 23.51
N VAL A 31 8.34 26.90 23.28
CA VAL A 31 9.35 26.76 24.35
C VAL A 31 9.53 28.09 25.07
N ALA A 32 9.67 29.19 24.33
CA ALA A 32 9.79 30.53 24.91
C ALA A 32 8.57 30.85 25.79
N TRP A 33 7.36 30.57 25.30
CA TRP A 33 6.12 30.71 26.07
C TRP A 33 6.09 29.84 27.34
N ALA A 34 6.48 28.56 27.24
CA ALA A 34 6.42 27.62 28.36
C ALA A 34 7.36 28.03 29.52
N TYR A 35 8.57 28.51 29.20
CA TYR A 35 9.59 28.86 30.19
C TYR A 35 9.55 30.32 30.66
N LEU A 36 8.78 31.19 30.01
CA LEU A 36 8.71 32.60 30.39
C LEU A 36 8.17 32.78 31.83
N PRO A 37 8.84 33.56 32.69
CA PRO A 37 8.34 33.80 34.05
C PRO A 37 7.03 34.59 34.03
N VAL A 38 6.16 34.29 35.02
CA VAL A 38 4.80 34.87 35.14
C VAL A 38 4.85 36.40 35.34
N GLU A 39 5.95 36.89 35.89
CA GLU A 39 6.23 38.28 36.23
C GLU A 39 6.25 39.22 35.01
N LEU A 40 6.40 38.71 33.79
CA LEU A 40 6.40 39.50 32.57
C LEU A 40 4.99 39.96 32.12
N GLY A 41 3.95 39.70 32.91
CA GLY A 41 2.60 40.21 32.69
C GLY A 41 1.85 39.60 31.49
N LEU A 42 2.49 38.71 30.73
CA LEU A 42 1.93 38.07 29.55
C LEU A 42 0.94 36.94 29.89
N HIS A 43 0.92 36.47 31.14
CA HIS A 43 0.05 35.39 31.61
C HIS A 43 -1.44 35.72 31.52
N SER A 44 -1.83 36.99 31.62
CA SER A 44 -3.24 37.40 31.48
C SER A 44 -3.80 37.22 30.06
N TYR A 45 -2.92 37.09 29.06
CA TYR A 45 -3.29 36.98 27.65
C TYR A 45 -3.02 35.59 27.06
N LEU A 46 -2.32 34.74 27.80
CA LEU A 46 -1.89 33.41 27.38
C LEU A 46 -2.60 32.33 28.21
N PRO A 47 -2.80 31.12 27.67
CA PRO A 47 -3.38 30.03 28.44
C PRO A 47 -2.48 29.64 29.62
N ASP A 48 -3.10 29.00 30.62
CA ASP A 48 -2.42 28.48 31.81
C ASP A 48 -1.23 27.59 31.41
N LYS A 49 -0.14 27.64 32.17
CA LYS A 49 1.05 26.81 31.99
C LYS A 49 0.76 25.31 32.03
N TYR A 50 -0.33 24.87 32.64
CA TYR A 50 -0.81 23.49 32.52
C TYR A 50 -0.90 23.04 31.05
N PHE A 51 -1.31 23.93 30.13
CA PHE A 51 -1.41 23.63 28.71
C PHE A 51 -0.05 23.33 28.08
N ALA A 52 1.06 23.81 28.65
CA ALA A 52 2.38 23.46 28.17
C ALA A 52 2.62 21.96 28.28
N VAL A 53 2.13 21.27 29.31
CA VAL A 53 2.25 19.81 29.43
C VAL A 53 1.10 19.07 28.72
N PHE A 54 -0.10 19.63 28.76
CA PHE A 54 -1.27 18.99 28.17
C PHE A 54 -1.17 18.86 26.64
N VAL A 55 -0.71 19.91 25.93
CA VAL A 55 -0.58 19.91 24.47
C VAL A 55 0.30 18.77 23.93
N PRO A 56 1.54 18.55 24.41
CA PRO A 56 2.37 17.46 23.92
C PRO A 56 1.79 16.08 24.25
N VAL A 57 1.12 15.92 25.40
CA VAL A 57 0.41 14.67 25.72
C VAL A 57 -0.74 14.42 24.73
N LEU A 58 -1.52 15.45 24.40
CA LEU A 58 -2.60 15.35 23.41
C LEU A 58 -2.07 14.99 22.02
N ILE A 59 -0.95 15.59 21.59
CA ILE A 59 -0.28 15.24 20.33
C ILE A 59 0.15 13.78 20.34
N LEU A 60 0.76 13.29 21.43
CA LEU A 60 1.20 11.90 21.54
C LEU A 60 0.03 10.91 21.44
N VAL A 61 -1.09 11.22 22.08
CA VAL A 61 -2.33 10.43 21.99
C VAL A 61 -2.89 10.46 20.56
N GLY A 62 -2.90 11.62 19.90
CA GLY A 62 -3.36 11.73 18.51
C GLY A 62 -2.48 10.95 17.53
N VAL A 63 -1.15 11.04 17.68
CA VAL A 63 -0.19 10.31 16.83
C VAL A 63 -0.29 8.81 17.06
N SER A 64 -0.40 8.35 18.30
CA SER A 64 -0.57 6.91 18.58
C SER A 64 -1.87 6.38 17.99
N PHE A 65 -2.95 7.16 18.03
CA PHE A 65 -4.20 6.79 17.37
C PHE A 65 -4.02 6.66 15.85
N ALA A 66 -3.37 7.64 15.20
CA ALA A 66 -3.21 7.66 13.75
C ALA A 66 -2.24 6.58 13.21
N VAL A 67 -1.17 6.29 13.94
CA VAL A 67 -0.08 5.40 13.46
C VAL A 67 -0.22 3.97 13.96
N ILE A 68 -0.79 3.77 15.16
CA ILE A 68 -0.89 2.44 15.77
C ILE A 68 -2.32 1.94 15.69
N ILE A 69 -3.27 2.67 16.29
CA ILE A 69 -4.64 2.19 16.50
C ILE A 69 -5.37 2.08 15.15
N TYR A 70 -5.31 3.11 14.31
CA TYR A 70 -6.02 3.13 13.05
C TYR A 70 -5.53 2.02 12.08
N PRO A 71 -4.22 1.84 11.84
CA PRO A 71 -3.73 0.70 11.06
C PRO A 71 -4.04 -0.65 11.69
N ALA A 72 -3.99 -0.78 13.02
CA ALA A 72 -4.33 -2.03 13.70
C ALA A 72 -5.80 -2.41 13.49
N ILE A 73 -6.72 -1.45 13.57
CA ILE A 73 -8.15 -1.68 13.27
C ILE A 73 -8.31 -2.09 11.79
N ASN A 74 -7.69 -1.37 10.86
CA ASN A 74 -7.77 -1.71 9.44
C ASN A 74 -7.22 -3.11 9.16
N LEU A 75 -6.11 -3.48 9.79
CA LEU A 75 -5.53 -4.82 9.65
C LEU A 75 -6.42 -5.90 10.28
N SER A 76 -7.09 -5.59 11.40
CA SER A 76 -8.03 -6.52 12.04
C SER A 76 -9.30 -6.78 11.20
N MET A 77 -9.68 -5.82 10.35
CA MET A 77 -10.79 -5.97 9.39
C MET A 77 -10.35 -6.63 8.07
N THR A 78 -9.05 -6.73 7.83
CA THR A 78 -8.51 -7.37 6.63
C THR A 78 -8.54 -8.89 6.81
N PRO A 79 -8.87 -9.69 5.78
CA PRO A 79 -8.79 -11.15 5.85
C PRO A 79 -7.37 -11.61 6.21
N ASN A 80 -7.28 -12.81 6.81
CA ASN A 80 -6.00 -13.43 7.15
C ASN A 80 -5.10 -13.50 5.90
N ILE A 81 -3.78 -13.34 6.08
CA ILE A 81 -2.79 -13.33 5.00
C ILE A 81 -2.77 -14.64 4.20
N ASP A 82 -3.11 -15.76 4.84
CA ASP A 82 -3.18 -17.08 4.19
C ASP A 82 -4.52 -17.31 3.46
N SER A 83 -5.49 -16.41 3.63
CA SER A 83 -6.79 -16.51 2.98
C SER A 83 -6.71 -16.01 1.54
N VAL A 84 -7.27 -16.80 0.63
CA VAL A 84 -7.51 -16.46 -0.79
C VAL A 84 -8.27 -15.14 -0.95
N ALA A 85 -9.09 -14.80 0.05
CA ALA A 85 -9.81 -13.54 0.12
C ALA A 85 -8.93 -12.29 0.10
N SER A 86 -7.64 -12.42 0.43
CA SER A 86 -6.67 -11.33 0.37
C SER A 86 -6.20 -11.01 -1.05
N VAL A 87 -6.34 -11.95 -1.98
CA VAL A 87 -5.80 -11.85 -3.36
C VAL A 87 -6.91 -11.74 -4.41
N VAL A 88 -8.06 -12.40 -4.19
CA VAL A 88 -9.14 -12.47 -5.19
C VAL A 88 -10.00 -11.21 -5.19
N ASP A 89 -10.23 -10.65 -6.37
CA ASP A 89 -11.24 -9.60 -6.59
C ASP A 89 -12.60 -10.21 -6.95
N LEU A 90 -13.56 -10.10 -6.02
CA LEU A 90 -14.93 -10.58 -6.16
C LEU A 90 -15.67 -9.93 -7.34
N LYS A 91 -15.39 -8.66 -7.69
CA LYS A 91 -16.06 -7.98 -8.81
C LYS A 91 -15.65 -8.54 -10.16
N LEU A 92 -14.42 -9.04 -10.27
CA LEU A 92 -13.91 -9.67 -11.49
C LEU A 92 -14.27 -11.15 -11.56
N ALA A 93 -14.38 -11.82 -10.41
CA ALA A 93 -14.73 -13.24 -10.37
C ALA A 93 -16.23 -13.50 -10.59
N LEU A 94 -17.10 -12.58 -10.18
CA LEU A 94 -18.55 -12.72 -10.30
C LEU A 94 -19.10 -12.17 -11.63
N PRO A 95 -20.18 -12.78 -12.19
CA PRO A 95 -20.90 -12.21 -13.32
C PRO A 95 -21.40 -10.79 -13.04
N LYS A 96 -21.35 -9.91 -14.05
CA LYS A 96 -21.82 -8.52 -13.95
C LYS A 96 -23.26 -8.46 -13.44
N GLY A 97 -23.47 -7.84 -12.28
CA GLY A 97 -24.78 -7.68 -11.65
C GLY A 97 -25.13 -8.71 -10.56
N SER A 98 -24.27 -9.71 -10.32
CA SER A 98 -24.46 -10.64 -9.20
C SER A 98 -23.79 -10.12 -7.92
N GLN A 99 -24.44 -10.37 -6.77
CA GLN A 99 -23.88 -10.05 -5.46
C GLN A 99 -23.16 -11.27 -4.87
N PHE A 100 -22.08 -11.02 -4.14
CA PHE A 100 -21.38 -12.07 -3.41
C PHE A 100 -22.24 -12.54 -2.24
N THR A 101 -22.46 -13.85 -2.14
CA THR A 101 -23.16 -14.44 -0.98
C THR A 101 -22.29 -15.45 -0.23
N SER A 102 -21.45 -16.23 -0.93
CA SER A 102 -20.52 -17.17 -0.29
C SER A 102 -19.34 -17.53 -1.19
N TRP A 103 -18.21 -17.93 -0.57
CA TRP A 103 -16.99 -18.37 -1.27
C TRP A 103 -17.21 -19.62 -2.14
N SER A 104 -18.19 -20.47 -1.83
CA SER A 104 -18.53 -21.64 -2.63
C SER A 104 -19.05 -21.31 -4.03
N GLN A 105 -19.53 -20.08 -4.26
CA GLN A 105 -20.06 -19.67 -5.58
C GLN A 105 -18.97 -19.49 -6.64
N LEU A 106 -17.73 -19.27 -6.21
CA LEU A 106 -16.61 -18.97 -7.09
C LEU A 106 -16.01 -20.23 -7.74
N GLN A 107 -16.34 -21.42 -7.22
CA GLN A 107 -15.89 -22.72 -7.75
C GLN A 107 -16.66 -23.17 -9.01
N CYS A 108 -17.74 -22.50 -9.39
CA CYS A 108 -18.69 -22.99 -10.40
C CYS A 108 -18.32 -22.71 -11.86
N LYS A 109 -17.10 -22.25 -12.19
CA LYS A 109 -16.72 -21.89 -13.57
C LYS A 109 -15.81 -22.92 -14.27
N GLN A 110 -15.88 -24.18 -13.88
CA GLN A 110 -15.44 -25.27 -14.75
C GLN A 110 -16.38 -25.36 -15.96
N TYR A 111 -15.78 -25.47 -17.15
CA TYR A 111 -16.41 -25.68 -18.46
C TYR A 111 -16.73 -24.40 -19.27
N GLU A 112 -15.69 -23.80 -19.84
CA GLU A 112 -15.62 -23.61 -21.30
C GLU A 112 -14.15 -23.66 -21.71
N THR A 113 -13.69 -24.86 -22.03
CA THR A 113 -12.40 -25.19 -22.63
C THR A 113 -12.12 -24.36 -23.88
N SER A 114 -11.03 -23.60 -23.88
CA SER A 114 -10.31 -23.25 -25.12
C SER A 114 -9.21 -24.30 -25.38
N PRO A 115 -8.93 -24.66 -26.64
CA PRO A 115 -8.16 -25.86 -26.98
C PRO A 115 -6.67 -25.72 -26.59
N PRO A 116 -5.97 -26.84 -26.37
CA PRO A 116 -4.54 -26.82 -26.08
C PRO A 116 -3.77 -26.28 -27.30
N GLN A 117 -3.12 -25.13 -27.15
CA GLN A 117 -2.11 -24.68 -28.12
C GLN A 117 -0.84 -25.51 -27.93
N ASN A 118 -0.79 -26.64 -28.63
CA ASN A 118 0.43 -27.40 -28.84
C ASN A 118 1.34 -26.62 -29.82
N THR A 119 2.20 -25.76 -29.30
CA THR A 119 3.36 -25.26 -30.05
C THR A 119 4.60 -25.91 -29.48
N SER A 120 5.03 -27.02 -30.07
CA SER A 120 6.32 -27.62 -29.76
C SER A 120 7.43 -26.63 -30.14
N ALA A 121 8.21 -26.21 -29.13
CA ALA A 121 9.35 -25.32 -29.34
C ALA A 121 10.40 -26.00 -30.25
N PRO A 122 11.03 -25.28 -31.20
CA PRO A 122 12.03 -25.84 -32.11
C PRO A 122 13.25 -26.36 -31.34
N THR A 123 13.71 -27.57 -31.69
CA THR A 123 14.96 -28.14 -31.19
C THR A 123 16.14 -27.52 -31.95
N HIS A 124 17.22 -27.20 -31.23
CA HIS A 124 18.44 -26.66 -31.80
C HIS A 124 19.63 -27.60 -31.50
N PRO A 125 20.55 -27.81 -32.47
CA PRO A 125 21.75 -28.60 -32.26
C PRO A 125 22.73 -27.85 -31.35
N CYS A 126 23.15 -28.50 -30.26
CA CYS A 126 24.08 -27.92 -29.30
C CYS A 126 25.53 -28.21 -29.69
N SER A 127 26.34 -27.15 -29.85
CA SER A 127 27.75 -27.27 -30.22
C SER A 127 28.66 -27.83 -29.10
N ILE A 128 28.15 -27.96 -27.87
CA ILE A 128 28.93 -28.41 -26.71
C ILE A 128 28.77 -29.91 -26.45
N CYS A 129 27.55 -30.44 -26.60
CA CYS A 129 27.26 -31.85 -26.33
C CYS A 129 26.90 -32.66 -27.59
N HIS A 130 26.86 -32.01 -28.77
CA HIS A 130 26.49 -32.60 -30.05
C HIS A 130 25.13 -33.33 -30.07
N MET A 131 24.22 -32.96 -29.16
CA MET A 131 22.83 -33.44 -29.12
C MET A 131 21.84 -32.30 -29.37
N GLU A 132 20.60 -32.64 -29.71
CA GLU A 132 19.52 -31.66 -29.83
C GLU A 132 18.98 -31.25 -28.46
N HIS A 133 18.90 -29.95 -28.20
CA HIS A 133 18.27 -29.40 -27.01
C HIS A 133 17.00 -28.64 -27.38
N GLN A 134 15.94 -28.93 -26.64
CA GLN A 134 14.76 -28.08 -26.62
C GLN A 134 15.02 -26.94 -25.64
N ALA A 135 15.12 -25.71 -26.15
CA ALA A 135 15.24 -24.54 -25.29
C ALA A 135 13.96 -24.42 -24.47
N LYS A 136 14.05 -24.67 -23.16
CA LYS A 136 12.98 -24.35 -22.22
C LYS A 136 12.96 -22.84 -22.03
N SER A 137 12.45 -22.11 -23.03
CA SER A 137 12.21 -20.68 -22.92
C SER A 137 11.07 -20.48 -21.93
N ARG A 138 11.42 -20.26 -20.65
CA ARG A 138 10.48 -19.63 -19.75
C ARG A 138 10.27 -18.22 -20.30
N ALA A 139 9.03 -17.84 -20.59
CA ALA A 139 8.73 -16.46 -20.94
C ALA A 139 9.38 -15.53 -19.89
N PRO A 140 10.02 -14.41 -20.30
CA PRO A 140 10.52 -13.43 -19.35
C PRO A 140 9.37 -13.09 -18.40
N ILE A 141 9.58 -13.28 -17.09
CA ILE A 141 8.57 -12.92 -16.10
C ILE A 141 8.35 -11.42 -16.29
N PRO A 142 7.16 -10.98 -16.74
CA PRO A 142 6.93 -9.57 -16.96
C PRO A 142 7.21 -8.84 -15.64
N PRO A 143 7.80 -7.63 -15.68
CA PRO A 143 7.89 -6.84 -14.46
C PRO A 143 6.49 -6.79 -13.85
N LEU A 144 6.37 -7.11 -12.55
CA LEU A 144 5.15 -7.12 -11.72
C LEU A 144 4.52 -5.70 -11.61
N ARG A 145 4.43 -4.98 -12.72
CA ARG A 145 3.89 -3.63 -12.79
C ARG A 145 2.36 -3.68 -12.75
N PHE A 146 1.78 -4.78 -13.23
CA PHE A 146 0.36 -5.06 -13.19
C PHE A 146 0.18 -6.57 -12.98
N LEU A 147 -0.02 -6.99 -11.74
CA LEU A 147 -0.58 -8.31 -11.47
C LEU A 147 -2.02 -8.27 -12.03
N ASP A 148 -2.28 -8.98 -13.12
CA ASP A 148 -3.63 -9.02 -13.69
C ASP A 148 -4.53 -9.85 -12.76
N LEU A 149 -5.41 -9.17 -12.03
CA LEU A 149 -6.35 -9.80 -11.12
C LEU A 149 -7.26 -10.81 -11.84
N GLN A 150 -7.47 -10.63 -13.15
CA GLN A 150 -8.22 -11.57 -13.97
C GLN A 150 -7.45 -12.88 -14.20
N GLU A 151 -6.13 -12.80 -14.41
CA GLU A 151 -5.23 -13.97 -14.54
C GLU A 151 -5.06 -14.69 -13.19
N VAL A 152 -4.96 -13.95 -12.09
CA VAL A 152 -4.86 -14.54 -10.76
C VAL A 152 -6.15 -15.27 -10.38
N ASN A 153 -7.30 -14.63 -10.63
CA ASN A 153 -8.60 -15.26 -10.44
C ASN A 153 -8.75 -16.52 -11.32
N SER A 154 -8.32 -16.48 -12.59
CA SER A 154 -8.42 -17.64 -13.48
C SER A 154 -7.51 -18.78 -13.03
N THR A 155 -6.29 -18.50 -12.56
CA THR A 155 -5.33 -19.53 -12.12
C THR A 155 -5.80 -20.24 -10.84
N TYR A 156 -6.50 -19.54 -9.95
CA TYR A 156 -6.98 -20.12 -8.70
C TYR A 156 -8.28 -20.94 -8.86
N TYR A 157 -9.13 -20.56 -9.82
CA TYR A 157 -10.45 -21.20 -10.03
C TYR A 157 -10.53 -22.10 -11.28
N ASN A 158 -9.44 -22.31 -12.04
CA ASN A 158 -9.31 -23.37 -13.07
C ASN A 158 -8.91 -24.71 -12.44
#